data_AF-A0A9R0SRY1-F1
#
_entry.id   AF-A0A9R0SRY1-F1
#
_cell.length_a   1.000
_cell.length_b   1.000
_cell.length_c   1.000
_cell.angle_alpha   90.00
_cell.angle_beta   90.00
_cell.angle_gamma   90.00
#
_symmetry.space_group_name_H-M   'P 1'
#
loop_
_entity.id
_entity.type
_entity.pdbx_description
1 polymer ?
#
loop_
_entity_poly.entity_id
_entity_poly.type
_entity_poly.pdbx_seq_one_letter_code
_entity_poly.pdbx_strand_id
1 'polypeptide(L)'
;MAEIVIFLAIKKIGIALAKGAADQASVQFVKYGTQLLELQSTMGRVASELRAIHDVLSQMDIRNRNNQVYEGWLEEVQKVAHVMEDMVDEYLYLVGQEHDVGCCFFLKKGVKKPRSLLSFNRLAFKVKETEKHLTHLSEIKNRWVTLVNNGDTNSSNYIVKRSQDLANISCSLDEEDLVGVDENRKKLEQWLKGDDFGCSVIALLGMGGLGKTALSANVYKKEREKFQCHAWVSISQTYSIEHVLRNIIKEVCKDNVSVLSSMVAMDIVCLEETLKKFLEQQKYLIILDDVWTPEAFDDLYRVLTHDDKGSRLIITTREGTVAAHASRGHTIKMEALPEDKSWDLFCKKAFPKDTNHECPTDLKPLSEEITSKCKGLPLAIVSVGSLLCVREKTVEEWRRVNNQLGWEINNNSRLDHIRNVLHLSFIYLPTQLKCCLLYCSLFSEDYVFQRKQIVRLWTAEGFIKERGRNTLEEVAEGYLKELIDRNMLQLVE
;
A
#
# COMPACT_ATOMS: atom_id res chain seq x y z
N MET A 1 -6.70 1.67 9.88
CA MET A 1 -6.01 1.43 11.17
C MET A 1 -6.65 0.29 11.96
N ALA A 2 -7.96 0.10 11.88
CA ALA A 2 -8.66 -1.01 12.51
C ALA A 2 -8.03 -2.40 12.39
N GLU A 3 -7.68 -2.81 11.17
CA GLU A 3 -6.98 -4.07 10.89
C GLU A 3 -5.78 -4.27 11.83
N ILE A 4 -4.96 -3.22 11.98
CA ILE A 4 -3.72 -3.26 12.78
C ILE A 4 -4.03 -3.35 14.27
N VAL A 5 -4.96 -2.54 14.78
CA VAL A 5 -5.36 -2.57 16.19
C VAL A 5 -5.91 -3.94 16.57
N ILE A 6 -6.79 -4.49 15.72
CA ILE A 6 -7.36 -5.82 15.92
C ILE A 6 -6.25 -6.88 15.87
N PHE A 7 -5.30 -6.78 14.94
CA PHE A 7 -4.17 -7.69 14.83
C PHE A 7 -3.30 -7.70 16.10
N LEU A 8 -2.97 -6.52 16.64
CA LEU A 8 -2.19 -6.39 17.87
C LEU A 8 -2.93 -6.97 19.08
N ALA A 9 -4.22 -6.67 19.23
CA ALA A 9 -5.06 -7.23 20.27
C ALA A 9 -5.10 -8.77 20.21
N ILE A 10 -5.28 -9.37 19.03
CA ILE A 10 -5.24 -10.84 18.84
C ILE A 10 -3.90 -11.42 19.28
N LYS A 11 -2.78 -10.79 18.89
CA LYS A 11 -1.43 -11.26 19.26
C LYS A 11 -1.27 -11.24 20.78
N LYS A 12 -1.70 -10.16 21.43
CA LYS A 12 -1.60 -9.97 22.88
C LYS A 12 -2.45 -10.98 23.66
N ILE A 13 -3.71 -11.19 23.23
CA ILE A 13 -4.58 -12.23 23.80
C ILE A 13 -3.93 -13.60 23.65
N GLY A 14 -3.35 -13.91 22.48
CA GLY A 14 -2.65 -15.17 22.24
C GLY A 14 -1.49 -15.42 23.21
N ILE A 15 -0.64 -14.40 23.45
CA ILE A 15 0.46 -14.46 24.42
C ILE A 15 -0.08 -14.70 25.84
N ALA A 16 -1.14 -13.99 26.22
CA ALA A 16 -1.75 -14.12 27.54
C ALA A 16 -2.37 -15.51 27.78
N LEU A 17 -3.02 -16.09 26.77
CA LEU A 17 -3.54 -17.45 26.84
C LEU A 17 -2.42 -18.49 26.96
N ALA A 18 -1.31 -18.33 26.21
CA ALA A 18 -0.16 -19.22 26.30
C ALA A 18 0.50 -19.19 27.69
N LYS A 19 0.71 -17.99 28.26
CA LYS A 19 1.24 -17.83 29.62
C LYS A 19 0.28 -18.41 30.66
N GLY A 20 -1.00 -18.08 30.55
CA GLY A 20 -2.04 -18.58 31.45
C GLY A 20 -2.16 -20.11 31.46
N ALA A 21 -1.95 -20.77 30.32
CA ALA A 21 -1.93 -22.23 30.24
C ALA A 21 -0.69 -22.85 30.91
N ALA A 22 0.47 -22.19 30.81
CA ALA A 22 1.69 -22.60 31.52
C ALA A 22 1.54 -22.43 33.05
N ASP A 23 0.90 -21.35 33.49
CA ASP A 23 0.73 -21.00 34.90
C ASP A 23 -0.31 -21.88 35.62
N GLN A 24 -1.29 -22.43 34.89
CA GLN A 24 -2.26 -23.41 35.40
C GLN A 24 -1.62 -24.72 35.90
N ALA A 25 -0.42 -25.04 35.43
CA ALA A 25 0.33 -26.20 35.92
C ALA A 25 0.92 -25.98 37.33
N SER A 26 0.87 -24.76 37.86
CA SER A 26 1.40 -24.42 39.18
C SER A 26 0.36 -24.55 40.30
N VAL A 27 0.79 -25.06 41.45
CA VAL A 27 -0.05 -25.45 42.61
C VAL A 27 -0.85 -24.26 43.19
N GLN A 28 -0.43 -23.02 42.95
CA GLN A 28 -1.07 -21.82 43.50
C GLN A 28 -2.40 -21.46 42.82
N PHE A 29 -2.56 -21.80 41.54
CA PHE A 29 -3.75 -21.44 40.74
C PHE A 29 -4.89 -22.45 40.80
N VAL A 30 -4.70 -23.62 41.43
CA VAL A 30 -5.73 -24.68 41.57
C VAL A 30 -6.99 -24.15 42.25
N LYS A 31 -6.87 -23.15 43.15
CA LYS A 31 -8.00 -22.54 43.87
C LYS A 31 -8.83 -21.58 43.00
N TYR A 32 -8.27 -21.07 41.91
CA TYR A 32 -8.89 -20.14 40.96
C TYR A 32 -9.19 -20.77 39.60
N GLY A 33 -8.91 -22.07 39.46
CA GLY A 33 -8.90 -22.77 38.17
C GLY A 33 -10.17 -22.60 37.37
N THR A 34 -11.36 -22.72 37.98
CA THR A 34 -12.64 -22.61 37.24
C THR A 34 -12.91 -21.20 36.71
N GLN A 35 -12.63 -20.16 37.49
CA GLN A 35 -12.81 -18.76 37.08
C GLN A 35 -11.78 -18.33 36.04
N LEU A 36 -10.53 -18.77 36.21
CA LEU A 36 -9.46 -18.53 35.26
C LEU A 36 -9.73 -19.23 33.92
N LEU A 37 -10.26 -20.46 33.96
CA LEU A 37 -10.68 -21.21 32.77
C LEU A 37 -11.85 -20.53 32.04
N GLU A 38 -12.87 -20.04 32.75
CA GLU A 38 -13.98 -19.30 32.11
C GLU A 38 -13.49 -18.00 31.47
N LEU A 39 -12.62 -17.25 32.16
CA LEU A 39 -12.02 -16.03 31.64
C LEU A 39 -11.19 -16.31 30.38
N GLN A 40 -10.26 -17.28 30.43
CA GLN A 40 -9.43 -17.66 29.29
C GLN A 40 -10.26 -18.18 28.12
N SER A 41 -11.31 -18.97 28.39
CA SER A 41 -12.24 -19.43 27.36
C SER A 41 -12.94 -18.26 26.68
N THR A 42 -13.42 -17.29 27.46
CA THR A 42 -14.09 -16.09 26.93
C THR A 42 -13.12 -15.23 26.12
N MET A 43 -11.90 -15.01 26.61
CA MET A 43 -10.84 -14.30 25.86
C MET A 43 -10.51 -15.01 24.54
N GLY A 44 -10.47 -16.35 24.54
CA GLY A 44 -10.26 -17.17 23.34
C GLY A 44 -11.39 -17.01 22.31
N ARG A 45 -12.66 -16.92 22.76
CA ARG A 45 -13.80 -16.65 21.88
C ARG A 45 -13.70 -15.26 21.25
N VAL A 46 -13.46 -14.22 22.04
CA VAL A 46 -13.26 -12.85 21.54
C VAL A 46 -12.09 -12.79 20.55
N ALA A 47 -10.96 -13.44 20.83
CA ALA A 47 -9.84 -13.49 19.91
C ALA A 47 -10.15 -14.19 18.58
N SER A 48 -11.00 -15.22 18.61
CA SER A 48 -11.42 -15.95 17.40
C SER A 48 -12.32 -15.09 16.52
N GLU A 49 -13.25 -14.36 17.13
CA GLU A 49 -14.12 -13.41 16.43
C GLU A 49 -13.33 -12.22 15.85
N LEU A 50 -12.45 -11.61 16.65
CA LEU A 50 -11.56 -10.56 16.18
C LEU A 50 -10.69 -11.03 15.01
N ARG A 51 -10.23 -12.29 15.04
CA ARG A 51 -9.47 -12.90 13.93
C ARG A 51 -10.33 -13.03 12.67
N ALA A 52 -11.56 -13.51 12.78
CA ALA A 52 -12.47 -13.57 11.64
C ALA A 52 -12.72 -12.17 11.05
N ILE A 53 -12.89 -11.15 11.90
CA ILE A 53 -13.04 -9.76 11.44
C ILE A 53 -11.76 -9.26 10.76
N HIS A 54 -10.59 -9.53 11.35
CA HIS A 54 -9.29 -9.19 10.77
C HIS A 54 -9.09 -9.81 9.38
N ASP A 55 -9.41 -11.09 9.21
CA ASP A 55 -9.22 -11.81 7.95
C ASP A 55 -10.13 -11.24 6.85
N VAL A 56 -11.36 -10.87 7.22
CA VAL A 56 -12.27 -10.15 6.32
C VAL A 56 -11.71 -8.77 5.96
N LEU A 57 -11.20 -8.01 6.93
CA LEU A 57 -10.61 -6.68 6.70
C LEU A 57 -9.36 -6.75 5.81
N SER A 58 -8.56 -7.79 5.95
CA SER A 58 -7.34 -8.02 5.17
C SER A 58 -7.65 -8.28 3.69
N GLN A 59 -8.86 -8.74 3.37
CA GLN A 59 -9.32 -9.05 2.01
C GLN A 59 -10.17 -7.93 1.39
N MET A 60 -10.45 -6.85 2.13
CA MET A 60 -11.38 -5.81 1.70
C MET A 60 -10.74 -4.73 0.82
N ASP A 61 -11.44 -4.39 -0.26
CA ASP A 61 -11.03 -3.44 -1.29
C ASP A 61 -11.25 -1.97 -0.87
N ILE A 62 -10.54 -1.04 -1.51
CA ILE A 62 -10.47 0.41 -1.20
C ILE A 62 -11.85 1.08 -1.24
N ARG A 63 -12.77 0.54 -2.05
CA ARG A 63 -14.12 1.09 -2.26
C ARG A 63 -15.04 0.94 -1.06
N ASN A 64 -14.87 -0.09 -0.22
CA ASN A 64 -15.75 -0.31 0.93
C ASN A 64 -15.56 0.76 2.04
N ARG A 65 -14.51 1.57 1.95
CA ARG A 65 -14.23 2.65 2.92
C ARG A 65 -15.01 3.93 2.67
N ASN A 66 -15.57 4.15 1.48
CA ASN A 66 -16.44 5.32 1.26
C ASN A 66 -17.86 5.12 1.82
N ASN A 67 -18.13 3.98 2.46
CA ASN A 67 -19.40 3.72 3.11
C ASN A 67 -19.32 4.20 4.58
N GLN A 68 -19.97 5.33 4.87
CA GLN A 68 -20.03 5.91 6.22
C GLN A 68 -20.58 4.94 7.27
N VAL A 69 -21.51 4.05 6.88
CA VAL A 69 -22.07 3.02 7.78
C VAL A 69 -21.01 1.98 8.15
N TYR A 70 -20.15 1.66 7.19
CA TYR A 70 -19.05 0.73 7.39
C TYR A 70 -17.91 1.34 8.23
N GLU A 71 -17.56 2.61 8.00
CA GLU A 71 -16.57 3.32 8.82
C GLU A 71 -17.00 3.42 10.29
N GLY A 72 -18.26 3.80 10.55
CA GLY A 72 -18.79 3.86 11.92
C GLY A 72 -18.78 2.50 12.61
N TRP A 73 -19.13 1.42 11.90
CA TRP A 73 -19.01 0.06 12.45
C TRP A 73 -17.56 -0.31 12.79
N LEU A 74 -16.63 0.07 11.91
CA LEU A 74 -15.21 -0.24 12.07
C LEU A 74 -14.57 0.53 13.25
N GLU A 75 -15.03 1.74 13.53
CA GLU A 75 -14.63 2.50 14.73
C GLU A 75 -15.07 1.81 16.03
N GLU A 76 -16.29 1.26 16.06
CA GLU A 76 -16.76 0.52 17.23
C GLU A 76 -15.98 -0.77 17.46
N VAL A 77 -15.65 -1.52 16.41
CA VAL A 77 -14.78 -2.71 16.53
C VAL A 77 -13.39 -2.33 17.03
N GLN A 78 -12.84 -1.19 16.60
CA GLN A 78 -11.55 -0.68 17.11
C GLN A 78 -11.59 -0.40 18.61
N LYS A 79 -12.66 0.24 19.10
CA LYS A 79 -12.83 0.48 20.54
C LYS A 79 -12.86 -0.83 21.32
N VAL A 80 -13.57 -1.84 20.82
CA VAL A 80 -13.61 -3.17 21.42
C VAL A 80 -12.22 -3.81 21.49
N ALA A 81 -11.43 -3.71 20.42
CA ALA A 81 -10.08 -4.25 20.40
C ALA A 81 -9.16 -3.58 21.43
N HIS A 82 -9.19 -2.24 21.55
CA HIS A 82 -8.42 -1.50 22.57
C HIS A 82 -8.84 -1.87 24.00
N VAL A 83 -10.14 -1.91 24.26
CA VAL A 83 -10.68 -2.29 25.57
C VAL A 83 -10.27 -3.71 25.94
N MET A 84 -10.25 -4.63 24.97
CA MET A 84 -9.76 -5.99 25.18
C MET A 84 -8.25 -6.03 25.43
N GLU A 85 -7.48 -5.17 24.78
CA GLU A 85 -6.04 -5.02 25.01
C GLU A 85 -5.72 -4.61 26.45
N ASP A 86 -6.40 -3.57 26.96
CA ASP A 86 -6.25 -3.08 28.34
C ASP A 86 -6.59 -4.18 29.37
N MET A 87 -7.64 -4.97 29.09
CA MET A 87 -8.02 -6.09 29.94
C MET A 87 -6.98 -7.21 29.92
N VAL A 88 -6.35 -7.47 28.79
CA VAL A 88 -5.27 -8.46 28.68
C VAL A 88 -4.03 -7.99 29.47
N ASP A 89 -3.72 -6.69 29.48
CA ASP A 89 -2.65 -6.15 30.31
C ASP A 89 -2.95 -6.28 31.81
N GLU A 90 -4.18 -5.94 32.23
CA GLU A 90 -4.61 -6.14 33.61
C GLU A 90 -4.50 -7.62 34.01
N TYR A 91 -4.91 -8.53 33.13
CA TYR A 91 -4.74 -9.98 33.33
C TYR A 91 -3.27 -10.38 33.49
N LEU A 92 -2.40 -10.00 32.56
CA LEU A 92 -0.98 -10.34 32.57
C LEU A 92 -0.29 -9.80 33.82
N TYR A 93 -0.66 -8.59 34.25
CA TYR A 93 -0.17 -7.99 35.49
C TYR A 93 -0.62 -8.78 36.73
N LEU A 94 -1.90 -9.16 36.79
CA LEU A 94 -2.44 -9.93 37.92
C LEU A 94 -1.79 -11.32 38.02
N VAL A 95 -1.58 -11.99 36.89
CA VAL A 95 -0.88 -13.28 36.83
C VAL A 95 0.61 -13.12 37.18
N GLY A 96 1.25 -12.06 36.68
CA GLY A 96 2.65 -11.73 36.98
C GLY A 96 2.90 -11.36 38.45
N GLN A 97 1.96 -10.67 39.11
CA GLN A 97 2.05 -10.35 40.55
C GLN A 97 2.10 -11.58 41.44
N GLU A 98 1.52 -12.72 41.04
CA GLU A 98 1.58 -13.95 41.83
C GLU A 98 2.95 -14.65 41.72
N HIS A 99 3.69 -14.43 40.62
CA HIS A 99 5.06 -14.94 40.45
C HIS A 99 6.11 -14.16 41.26
N ASP A 100 5.96 -12.84 41.41
CA ASP A 100 6.91 -11.98 42.14
C ASP A 100 6.87 -12.15 43.67
N VAL A 101 5.91 -12.90 44.20
CA VAL A 101 5.88 -13.28 45.63
C VAL A 101 6.88 -14.42 45.93
N GLY A 102 7.62 -14.91 44.90
CA GLY A 102 8.52 -16.05 44.99
C GLY A 102 9.98 -15.77 45.37
N CYS A 103 10.47 -14.52 45.39
CA CYS A 103 11.88 -14.26 45.75
C CYS A 103 12.07 -12.93 46.51
N CYS A 104 12.23 -13.05 47.84
CA CYS A 104 12.66 -12.03 48.82
C CYS A 104 11.55 -11.25 49.55
N PHE A 105 10.95 -11.83 50.60
CA PHE A 105 10.97 -11.29 51.97
C PHE A 105 10.19 -12.21 52.94
N PHE A 106 10.87 -12.78 53.92
CA PHE A 106 10.22 -13.30 55.12
C PHE A 106 9.70 -12.10 55.95
N LEU A 107 8.50 -12.25 56.54
CA LEU A 107 7.79 -11.33 57.48
C LEU A 107 6.80 -10.32 56.87
N LYS A 108 5.56 -10.77 56.64
CA LYS A 108 4.36 -10.36 57.40
C LYS A 108 3.12 -11.08 56.84
N LYS A 109 2.66 -12.11 57.55
CA LYS A 109 1.31 -12.67 57.39
C LYS A 109 0.30 -11.58 57.76
N GLY A 110 -0.53 -11.17 56.80
CA GLY A 110 -1.62 -10.23 57.03
C GLY A 110 -2.36 -9.91 55.73
N VAL A 111 -3.44 -10.65 55.46
CA VAL A 111 -4.59 -10.33 54.58
C VAL A 111 -4.28 -9.50 53.32
N LYS A 112 -3.77 -10.12 52.26
CA LYS A 112 -3.85 -9.57 50.87
C LYS A 112 -4.71 -10.43 49.91
N LYS A 113 -5.43 -11.44 50.42
CA LYS A 113 -6.10 -12.47 49.60
C LYS A 113 -7.49 -12.18 48.97
N PRO A 114 -8.26 -11.11 49.29
CA PRO A 114 -9.53 -10.86 48.61
C PRO A 114 -9.42 -9.92 47.39
N ARG A 115 -8.32 -9.19 47.22
CA ARG A 115 -8.20 -8.18 46.15
C ARG A 115 -7.96 -8.79 44.76
N SER A 116 -7.17 -9.86 44.64
CA SER A 116 -6.92 -10.52 43.34
C SER A 116 -8.17 -11.23 42.80
N LEU A 117 -8.89 -11.94 43.66
CA LEU A 117 -10.18 -12.58 43.34
C LEU A 117 -11.24 -11.62 42.82
N LEU A 118 -11.45 -10.50 43.54
CA LEU A 118 -12.39 -9.46 43.12
C LEU A 118 -11.97 -8.85 41.79
N SER A 119 -10.66 -8.77 41.53
CA SER A 119 -10.10 -8.25 40.28
C SER A 119 -10.33 -9.23 39.12
N PHE A 120 -10.12 -10.53 39.30
CA PHE A 120 -10.43 -11.55 38.28
C PHE A 120 -11.92 -11.66 37.96
N ASN A 121 -12.80 -11.59 38.98
CA ASN A 121 -14.24 -11.59 38.74
C ASN A 121 -14.69 -10.33 38.00
N ARG A 122 -14.15 -9.17 38.37
CA ARG A 122 -14.39 -7.92 37.65
C ARG A 122 -13.91 -8.01 36.20
N LEU A 123 -12.73 -8.58 35.97
CA LEU A 123 -12.17 -8.77 34.65
C LEU A 123 -13.03 -9.73 33.81
N ALA A 124 -13.41 -10.89 34.36
CA ALA A 124 -14.29 -11.86 33.71
C ALA A 124 -15.65 -11.25 33.34
N PHE A 125 -16.23 -10.43 34.22
CA PHE A 125 -17.45 -9.69 33.91
C PHE A 125 -17.26 -8.75 32.72
N LYS A 126 -16.20 -7.93 32.72
CA LYS A 126 -15.89 -6.99 31.64
C LYS A 126 -15.59 -7.67 30.30
N VAL A 127 -14.85 -8.78 30.31
CA VAL A 127 -14.57 -9.57 29.08
C VAL A 127 -15.86 -10.16 28.53
N LYS A 128 -16.76 -10.64 29.39
CA LYS A 128 -18.08 -11.17 29.00
C LYS A 128 -19.02 -10.09 28.47
N GLU A 129 -18.95 -8.88 29.01
CA GLU A 129 -19.64 -7.70 28.46
C GLU A 129 -19.10 -7.34 27.07
N THR A 130 -17.78 -7.37 26.90
CA THR A 130 -17.11 -7.13 25.61
C THR A 130 -17.48 -8.17 24.56
N GLU A 131 -17.57 -9.45 24.95
CA GLU A 131 -18.07 -10.53 24.09
C GLU A 131 -19.50 -10.24 23.62
N LYS A 132 -20.40 -9.82 24.52
CA LYS A 132 -21.77 -9.43 24.16
C LYS A 132 -21.81 -8.23 23.21
N HIS A 133 -20.98 -7.21 23.45
CA HIS A 133 -20.86 -6.05 22.58
C HIS A 133 -20.42 -6.48 21.17
N LEU A 134 -19.46 -7.40 21.08
CA LEU A 134 -18.98 -7.91 19.79
C LEU A 134 -20.05 -8.72 19.05
N THR A 135 -20.84 -9.54 19.76
CA THR A 135 -22.00 -10.23 19.16
C THR A 135 -23.07 -9.24 18.65
N HIS A 136 -23.32 -8.16 19.39
CA HIS A 136 -24.25 -7.12 18.93
C HIS A 136 -23.71 -6.38 17.69
N LEU A 137 -22.40 -6.13 17.63
CA LEU A 137 -21.75 -5.54 16.44
C LEU A 137 -21.82 -6.46 15.22
N SER A 138 -21.74 -7.79 15.39
CA SER A 138 -21.88 -8.73 14.28
C SER A 138 -23.33 -8.75 13.74
N GLU A 139 -24.33 -8.62 14.61
CA GLU A 139 -25.73 -8.45 14.22
C GLU A 139 -25.98 -7.14 13.45
N ILE A 140 -25.40 -6.02 13.92
CA ILE A 140 -25.46 -4.72 13.23
C ILE A 140 -24.87 -4.82 11.82
N LYS A 141 -23.71 -5.48 11.68
CA LYS A 141 -23.07 -5.71 10.38
C LYS A 141 -24.02 -6.46 9.43
N ASN A 142 -24.57 -7.59 9.89
CA ASN A 142 -25.46 -8.41 9.07
C ASN A 142 -26.72 -7.65 8.65
N ARG A 143 -27.22 -6.77 9.52
CA ARG A 143 -28.45 -6.00 9.29
C ARG A 143 -28.26 -4.82 8.33
N TRP A 144 -27.15 -4.08 8.44
CA TRP A 144 -26.99 -2.79 7.77
C TRP A 144 -25.83 -2.74 6.78
N VAL A 145 -24.73 -3.45 7.02
CA VAL A 145 -23.56 -3.43 6.14
C VAL A 145 -23.80 -4.29 4.89
N THR A 146 -24.45 -5.44 5.03
CA THR A 146 -24.75 -6.35 3.91
C THR A 146 -25.70 -5.73 2.88
N LEU A 147 -26.66 -4.90 3.32
CA LEU A 147 -27.61 -4.21 2.43
C LEU A 147 -26.94 -3.20 1.50
N VAL A 148 -25.83 -2.59 1.95
CA VAL A 148 -25.13 -1.54 1.18
C VAL A 148 -24.10 -2.13 0.20
N ASN A 149 -23.60 -3.34 0.46
CA ASN A 149 -22.60 -4.00 -0.38
C ASN A 149 -23.16 -4.78 -1.58
N ASN A 150 -24.47 -4.80 -1.80
CA ASN A 150 -25.13 -5.52 -2.91
C ASN A 150 -25.04 -4.82 -4.28
N GLY A 151 -24.13 -3.86 -4.47
CA GLY A 151 -23.84 -3.25 -5.78
C GLY A 151 -22.66 -3.94 -6.47
N ASP A 152 -22.95 -4.83 -7.42
CA ASP A 152 -22.08 -5.46 -8.42
C ASP A 152 -20.55 -5.41 -8.16
N THR A 153 -20.06 -6.38 -7.41
CA THR A 153 -18.64 -6.69 -7.24
C THR A 153 -18.05 -7.28 -8.52
N ASN A 154 -17.54 -6.41 -9.39
CA ASN A 154 -16.41 -6.75 -10.24
C ASN A 154 -15.32 -5.68 -10.05
N SER A 155 -14.74 -5.67 -8.85
CA SER A 155 -13.86 -4.58 -8.38
C SER A 155 -12.54 -4.49 -9.15
N SER A 156 -12.02 -5.62 -9.63
CA SER A 156 -10.83 -5.67 -10.50
C SER A 156 -11.06 -4.89 -11.81
N ASN A 157 -12.22 -5.04 -12.46
CA ASN A 157 -12.52 -4.35 -13.72
C ASN A 157 -12.55 -2.82 -13.58
N TYR A 158 -12.96 -2.28 -12.43
CA TYR A 158 -12.94 -0.84 -12.23
C TYR A 158 -11.52 -0.30 -12.04
N ILE A 159 -10.68 -0.98 -11.25
CA ILE A 159 -9.30 -0.57 -10.99
C ILE A 159 -8.50 -0.62 -12.30
N VAL A 160 -8.65 -1.70 -13.07
CA VAL A 160 -8.06 -1.85 -14.41
C VAL A 160 -8.55 -0.73 -15.34
N LYS A 161 -9.87 -0.49 -15.41
CA LYS A 161 -10.43 0.56 -16.28
C LYS A 161 -9.91 1.94 -15.93
N ARG A 162 -9.87 2.29 -14.63
CA ARG A 162 -9.36 3.59 -14.17
C ARG A 162 -7.86 3.75 -14.42
N SER A 163 -7.08 2.69 -14.25
CA SER A 163 -5.64 2.71 -14.55
C SER A 163 -5.39 2.85 -16.05
N GLN A 164 -6.20 2.17 -16.89
CA GLN A 164 -6.18 2.37 -18.33
C GLN A 164 -6.62 3.79 -18.73
N ASP A 165 -7.63 4.36 -18.07
CA ASP A 165 -8.04 5.76 -18.31
C ASP A 165 -6.91 6.73 -17.95
N LEU A 166 -6.19 6.50 -16.85
CA LEU A 166 -5.02 7.31 -16.45
C LEU A 166 -3.83 7.13 -17.42
N ALA A 167 -3.61 5.93 -17.92
CA ALA A 167 -2.62 5.66 -18.96
C ALA A 167 -2.99 6.35 -20.27
N ASN A 168 -4.28 6.32 -20.66
CA ASN A 168 -4.79 7.02 -21.83
C ASN A 168 -4.63 8.55 -21.69
N ILE A 169 -4.92 9.10 -20.52
CA ILE A 169 -4.66 10.52 -20.22
C ILE A 169 -3.16 10.81 -20.33
N SER A 170 -2.30 9.94 -19.78
CA SER A 170 -0.84 10.10 -19.85
C SER A 170 -0.32 10.04 -21.30
N CYS A 171 -0.89 9.19 -22.14
CA CYS A 171 -0.61 9.12 -23.59
C CYS A 171 -1.13 10.34 -24.37
N SER A 172 -2.13 11.03 -23.82
CA SER A 172 -2.67 12.27 -24.40
C SER A 172 -1.87 13.53 -24.05
N LEU A 173 -0.97 13.45 -23.06
CA LEU A 173 -0.11 14.57 -22.68
C LEU A 173 0.85 14.92 -23.83
N ASP A 174 0.98 16.22 -24.09
CA ASP A 174 1.92 16.72 -25.08
C ASP A 174 3.35 16.79 -24.51
N GLU A 175 4.34 16.84 -25.38
CA GLU A 175 5.75 16.88 -24.96
C GLU A 175 6.06 18.10 -24.09
N GLU A 176 5.36 19.20 -24.34
CA GLU A 176 5.52 20.48 -23.64
C GLU A 176 5.01 20.42 -22.20
N ASP A 177 4.13 19.47 -21.87
CA ASP A 177 3.61 19.26 -20.52
C ASP A 177 4.59 18.49 -19.61
N LEU A 178 5.61 17.85 -20.18
CA LEU A 178 6.59 17.06 -19.43
C LEU A 178 7.81 17.91 -19.09
N VAL A 179 8.20 17.92 -17.81
CA VAL A 179 9.31 18.72 -17.30
C VAL A 179 10.30 17.82 -16.58
N GLY A 180 11.60 18.02 -16.82
CA GLY A 180 12.68 17.33 -16.11
C GLY A 180 12.86 15.84 -16.45
N VAL A 181 12.27 15.37 -17.56
CA VAL A 181 12.34 13.95 -17.96
C VAL A 181 13.29 13.70 -19.14
N ASP A 182 13.97 14.73 -19.64
CA ASP A 182 14.72 14.68 -20.91
C ASP A 182 15.86 13.66 -20.90
N GLU A 183 16.60 13.56 -19.80
CA GLU A 183 17.70 12.61 -19.67
C GLU A 183 17.20 11.16 -19.66
N ASN A 184 16.18 10.88 -18.85
CA ASN A 184 15.58 9.55 -18.75
C ASN A 184 14.88 9.16 -20.06
N ARG A 185 14.27 10.12 -20.76
CA ARG A 185 13.70 9.94 -22.10
C ARG A 185 14.78 9.53 -23.10
N LYS A 186 15.89 10.27 -23.17
CA LYS A 186 17.01 9.94 -24.07
C LYS A 186 17.59 8.56 -23.80
N LYS A 187 17.77 8.18 -22.52
CA LYS A 187 18.23 6.85 -22.12
C LYS A 187 17.24 5.77 -22.60
N LEU A 188 15.95 5.96 -22.36
CA LEU A 188 14.92 5.01 -22.78
C LEU A 188 14.87 4.86 -24.31
N GLU A 189 14.91 5.96 -25.04
CA GLU A 189 14.98 5.96 -26.51
C GLU A 189 16.24 5.27 -27.05
N GLN A 190 17.40 5.44 -26.41
CA GLN A 190 18.63 4.75 -26.79
C GLN A 190 18.51 3.24 -26.60
N TRP A 191 17.95 2.79 -25.49
CA TRP A 191 17.77 1.36 -25.22
C TRP A 191 16.74 0.71 -26.15
N LEU A 192 15.70 1.44 -26.56
CA LEU A 192 14.76 0.97 -27.56
C LEU A 192 15.39 0.84 -28.96
N LYS A 193 16.38 1.69 -29.29
CA LYS A 193 17.11 1.67 -30.56
C LYS A 193 18.24 0.65 -30.62
N GLY A 194 18.63 0.04 -29.51
CA GLY A 194 19.79 -0.86 -29.47
C GLY A 194 19.68 -1.99 -30.48
N ASP A 195 20.80 -2.38 -31.09
CA ASP A 195 20.88 -3.45 -32.09
C ASP A 195 20.92 -4.86 -31.48
N ASP A 196 20.60 -4.99 -30.19
CA ASP A 196 20.51 -6.30 -29.56
C ASP A 196 19.34 -7.08 -30.17
N PHE A 197 19.68 -8.23 -30.75
CA PHE A 197 18.74 -9.17 -31.34
C PHE A 197 17.88 -9.85 -30.26
N GLY A 198 18.38 -9.96 -29.02
CA GLY A 198 17.59 -10.51 -27.91
C GLY A 198 16.42 -9.60 -27.48
N CYS A 199 15.40 -10.21 -26.89
CA CYS A 199 14.35 -9.47 -26.19
C CYS A 199 14.94 -8.78 -24.94
N SER A 200 14.90 -7.45 -24.91
CA SER A 200 15.43 -6.67 -23.78
C SER A 200 14.30 -6.14 -22.90
N VAL A 201 14.44 -6.32 -21.58
CA VAL A 201 13.51 -5.85 -20.57
C VAL A 201 14.06 -4.57 -19.94
N ILE A 202 13.27 -3.51 -19.99
CA ILE A 202 13.61 -2.20 -19.43
C ILE A 202 12.66 -1.91 -18.27
N ALA A 203 13.20 -1.58 -17.09
CA ALA A 203 12.40 -1.24 -15.92
C ALA A 203 12.49 0.23 -15.53
N LEU A 204 11.33 0.86 -15.30
CA LEU A 204 11.18 2.15 -14.65
C LEU A 204 10.74 1.90 -13.21
N LEU A 205 11.64 2.17 -12.26
CA LEU A 205 11.43 1.96 -10.83
C LEU A 205 11.26 3.29 -10.09
N GLY A 206 10.29 3.36 -9.17
CA GLY A 206 10.20 4.46 -8.22
C GLY A 206 8.85 4.55 -7.53
N MET A 207 8.72 5.45 -6.56
CA MET A 207 7.47 5.69 -5.84
C MET A 207 6.28 6.05 -6.76
N GLY A 208 5.06 5.80 -6.29
CA GLY A 208 3.84 6.28 -6.95
C GLY A 208 3.85 7.81 -7.10
N GLY A 209 3.45 8.31 -8.28
CA GLY A 209 3.36 9.75 -8.54
C GLY A 209 4.63 10.41 -9.11
N LEU A 210 5.73 9.68 -9.29
CA LEU A 210 6.97 10.18 -9.93
C LEU A 210 6.91 10.33 -11.46
N GLY A 211 5.79 9.98 -12.09
CA GLY A 211 5.64 10.14 -13.55
C GLY A 211 6.22 9.00 -14.41
N LYS A 212 6.44 7.79 -13.84
CA LYS A 212 6.85 6.58 -14.58
C LYS A 212 5.98 6.33 -15.81
N THR A 213 4.67 6.23 -15.59
CA THR A 213 3.63 6.04 -16.61
C THR A 213 3.65 7.16 -17.65
N ALA A 214 3.83 8.41 -17.22
CA ALA A 214 3.91 9.56 -18.13
C ALA A 214 5.15 9.52 -19.03
N LEU A 215 6.31 9.11 -18.49
CA LEU A 215 7.52 8.94 -19.29
C LEU A 215 7.38 7.79 -20.30
N SER A 216 6.89 6.63 -19.86
CA SER A 216 6.60 5.50 -20.76
C SER A 216 5.63 5.88 -21.87
N ALA A 217 4.58 6.62 -21.54
CA ALA A 217 3.54 7.07 -22.48
C ALA A 217 4.12 7.95 -23.57
N ASN A 218 4.98 8.89 -23.18
CA ASN A 218 5.64 9.78 -24.11
C ASN A 218 6.55 9.03 -25.10
N VAL A 219 7.39 8.11 -24.59
CA VAL A 219 8.29 7.35 -25.45
C VAL A 219 7.53 6.36 -26.32
N TYR A 220 6.49 5.71 -25.79
CA TYR A 220 5.63 4.82 -26.56
C TYR A 220 5.01 5.54 -27.77
N LYS A 221 4.45 6.73 -27.57
CA LYS A 221 3.84 7.53 -28.65
C LYS A 221 4.84 7.84 -29.79
N LYS A 222 6.12 8.04 -29.47
CA LYS A 222 7.19 8.35 -30.44
C LYS A 222 7.77 7.15 -31.15
N GLU A 223 8.00 6.07 -30.40
CA GLU A 223 8.81 4.95 -30.87
C GLU A 223 7.97 3.76 -31.36
N ARG A 224 6.68 3.69 -31.01
CA ARG A 224 5.82 2.53 -31.36
C ARG A 224 5.78 2.21 -32.86
N GLU A 225 5.81 3.22 -33.73
CA GLU A 225 5.72 3.06 -35.19
C GLU A 225 6.98 2.38 -35.78
N LYS A 226 8.06 2.25 -34.99
CA LYS A 226 9.29 1.54 -35.37
C LYS A 226 9.22 0.03 -35.10
N PHE A 227 8.14 -0.42 -34.48
CA PHE A 227 7.87 -1.82 -34.15
C PHE A 227 6.69 -2.30 -35.00
N GLN A 228 6.71 -3.57 -35.41
CA GLN A 228 5.68 -4.15 -36.29
C GLN A 228 4.36 -4.35 -35.53
N CYS A 229 4.45 -4.61 -34.23
CA CYS A 229 3.30 -4.63 -33.35
C CYS A 229 3.65 -4.04 -31.98
N HIS A 230 2.65 -3.50 -31.30
CA HIS A 230 2.86 -2.83 -30.03
C HIS A 230 1.63 -2.92 -29.13
N ALA A 231 1.85 -2.98 -27.82
CA ALA A 231 0.77 -2.98 -26.84
C ALA A 231 1.12 -2.22 -25.57
N TRP A 232 0.10 -1.63 -24.97
CA TRP A 232 0.12 -1.01 -23.66
C TRP A 232 -0.93 -1.68 -22.79
N VAL A 233 -0.50 -2.35 -21.73
CA VAL A 233 -1.42 -3.00 -20.80
C VAL A 233 -1.10 -2.61 -19.37
N SER A 234 -2.10 -2.09 -18.66
CA SER A 234 -2.02 -1.85 -17.23
C SER A 234 -2.28 -3.14 -16.45
N ILE A 235 -1.39 -3.47 -15.52
CA ILE A 235 -1.51 -4.61 -14.62
C ILE A 235 -2.09 -4.12 -13.29
N SER A 236 -3.30 -4.56 -12.96
CA SER A 236 -3.89 -4.27 -11.66
C SER A 236 -3.29 -5.14 -10.55
N GLN A 237 -3.50 -4.74 -9.30
CA GLN A 237 -3.10 -5.55 -8.15
C GLN A 237 -3.82 -6.90 -8.08
N THR A 238 -5.09 -6.93 -8.50
CA THR A 238 -5.88 -8.15 -8.68
C THR A 238 -5.91 -8.50 -10.17
N TYR A 239 -4.76 -8.89 -10.72
CA TYR A 239 -4.67 -9.25 -12.13
C TYR A 239 -5.32 -10.61 -12.39
N SER A 240 -6.00 -10.72 -13.53
CA SER A 240 -6.33 -11.99 -14.14
C SER A 240 -5.45 -12.13 -15.36
N ILE A 241 -4.59 -13.15 -15.37
CA ILE A 241 -3.70 -13.43 -16.50
C ILE A 241 -4.48 -13.53 -17.80
N GLU A 242 -5.66 -14.17 -17.75
CA GLU A 242 -6.57 -14.27 -18.89
C GLU A 242 -6.96 -12.88 -19.41
N HIS A 243 -7.38 -11.98 -18.53
CA HIS A 243 -7.77 -10.63 -18.93
C HIS A 243 -6.59 -9.83 -19.51
N VAL A 244 -5.40 -9.96 -18.93
CA VAL A 244 -4.18 -9.30 -19.40
C VAL A 244 -3.78 -9.81 -20.78
N LEU A 245 -3.65 -11.13 -20.95
CA LEU A 245 -3.35 -11.76 -22.24
C LEU A 245 -4.36 -11.35 -23.31
N ARG A 246 -5.64 -11.30 -22.91
CA ARG A 246 -6.69 -10.83 -23.81
C ARG A 246 -6.47 -9.39 -24.26
N ASN A 247 -6.14 -8.49 -23.35
CA ASN A 247 -5.86 -7.10 -23.70
C ASN A 247 -4.62 -6.95 -24.58
N ILE A 248 -3.55 -7.72 -24.32
CA ILE A 248 -2.36 -7.73 -25.17
C ILE A 248 -2.73 -8.18 -26.59
N ILE A 249 -3.44 -9.30 -26.75
CA ILE A 249 -3.85 -9.81 -28.07
C ILE A 249 -4.71 -8.78 -28.82
N LYS A 250 -5.65 -8.11 -28.13
CA LYS A 250 -6.46 -7.05 -28.73
C LYS A 250 -5.62 -5.91 -29.29
N GLU A 251 -4.54 -5.54 -28.60
CA GLU A 251 -3.70 -4.43 -29.03
C GLU A 251 -2.68 -4.81 -30.10
N VAL A 252 -2.11 -6.01 -29.99
CA VAL A 252 -1.10 -6.53 -30.91
C VAL A 252 -1.72 -6.99 -32.24
N CYS A 253 -2.93 -7.56 -32.21
CA CYS A 253 -3.62 -8.16 -33.35
C CYS A 253 -4.77 -7.31 -33.90
N LYS A 254 -4.71 -5.97 -33.80
CA LYS A 254 -5.81 -5.07 -34.22
C LYS A 254 -6.31 -5.32 -35.64
N ASP A 255 -5.42 -5.72 -36.54
CA ASP A 255 -5.74 -5.93 -37.96
C ASP A 255 -6.21 -7.36 -38.29
N ASN A 256 -6.09 -8.31 -37.35
CA ASN A 256 -6.43 -9.73 -37.56
C ASN A 256 -7.81 -10.08 -36.95
N VAL A 257 -8.88 -9.73 -37.68
CA VAL A 257 -10.29 -9.92 -37.27
C VAL A 257 -10.63 -11.38 -36.93
N SER A 258 -9.99 -12.37 -37.58
CA SER A 258 -10.21 -13.80 -37.32
C SER A 258 -9.73 -14.25 -35.93
N VAL A 259 -8.60 -13.70 -35.48
CA VAL A 259 -8.02 -13.98 -34.15
C VAL A 259 -8.87 -13.32 -33.07
N LEU A 260 -9.31 -12.08 -33.29
CA LEU A 260 -10.16 -11.34 -32.34
C LEU A 260 -11.54 -11.98 -32.16
N SER A 261 -12.08 -12.62 -33.20
CA SER A 261 -13.41 -13.26 -33.17
C SER A 261 -13.38 -14.61 -32.45
N SER A 262 -12.30 -15.38 -32.60
CA SER A 262 -12.11 -16.68 -31.94
C SER A 262 -11.67 -16.56 -30.48
N MET A 263 -11.08 -15.42 -30.12
CA MET A 263 -10.61 -15.08 -28.79
C MET A 263 -11.65 -15.32 -27.68
N VAL A 264 -12.91 -14.93 -27.87
CA VAL A 264 -13.96 -14.96 -26.82
C VAL A 264 -14.20 -16.39 -26.28
N ALA A 265 -13.95 -17.42 -27.09
CA ALA A 265 -14.15 -18.82 -26.72
C ALA A 265 -12.87 -19.55 -26.28
N MET A 266 -11.70 -18.90 -26.35
CA MET A 266 -10.40 -19.51 -26.01
C MET A 266 -10.18 -19.58 -24.50
N ASP A 267 -9.60 -20.69 -24.05
CA ASP A 267 -9.03 -20.83 -22.70
C ASP A 267 -7.64 -20.16 -22.61
N ILE A 268 -7.08 -20.11 -21.39
CA ILE A 268 -5.81 -19.45 -21.12
C ILE A 268 -4.67 -20.06 -21.94
N VAL A 269 -4.60 -21.39 -22.05
CA VAL A 269 -3.53 -22.09 -22.78
C VAL A 269 -3.58 -21.73 -24.26
N CYS A 270 -4.78 -21.71 -24.86
CA CYS A 270 -4.95 -21.28 -26.25
C CYS A 270 -4.57 -19.81 -26.46
N LEU A 271 -4.88 -18.92 -25.50
CA LEU A 271 -4.47 -17.52 -25.57
C LEU A 271 -2.94 -17.38 -25.54
N GLU A 272 -2.27 -18.10 -24.64
CA GLU A 272 -0.80 -18.11 -24.53
C GLU A 272 -0.15 -18.61 -25.82
N GLU A 273 -0.60 -19.75 -26.35
CA GLU A 273 -0.05 -20.31 -27.59
C GLU A 273 -0.28 -19.40 -28.79
N THR A 274 -1.46 -18.77 -28.88
CA THR A 274 -1.80 -17.86 -29.98
C THR A 274 -0.94 -16.61 -29.93
N LEU A 275 -0.79 -16.00 -28.74
CA LEU A 275 0.05 -14.83 -28.55
C LEU A 275 1.51 -15.17 -28.85
N LYS A 276 2.01 -16.29 -28.34
CA LYS A 276 3.38 -16.74 -28.57
C LYS A 276 3.70 -16.91 -30.06
N LYS A 277 2.87 -17.66 -30.80
CA LYS A 277 3.05 -17.88 -32.25
C LYS A 277 3.04 -16.57 -33.04
N PHE A 278 2.24 -15.60 -32.60
CA PHE A 278 2.18 -14.29 -33.25
C PHE A 278 3.44 -13.46 -32.98
N LEU A 279 3.87 -13.39 -31.72
CA LEU A 279 5.04 -12.60 -31.30
C LEU A 279 6.35 -13.17 -31.84
N GLU A 280 6.49 -14.49 -31.98
CA GLU A 280 7.66 -15.14 -32.61
C GLU A 280 7.92 -14.66 -34.04
N GLN A 281 6.93 -14.09 -34.73
CA GLN A 281 7.07 -13.63 -36.11
C GLN A 281 7.37 -12.13 -36.23
N GLN A 282 7.14 -11.35 -35.18
CA GLN A 282 7.08 -9.89 -35.24
C GLN A 282 8.03 -9.23 -34.24
N LYS A 283 8.69 -8.15 -34.67
CA LYS A 283 9.39 -7.24 -33.76
C LYS A 283 8.36 -6.41 -32.99
N TYR A 284 8.31 -6.58 -31.67
CA TYR A 284 7.27 -5.97 -30.84
C TYR A 284 7.78 -5.02 -29.76
N LEU A 285 6.94 -4.05 -29.38
CA LEU A 285 7.11 -3.19 -28.20
C LEU A 285 5.90 -3.36 -27.26
N ILE A 286 6.12 -3.95 -26.09
CA ILE A 286 5.05 -4.13 -25.10
C ILE A 286 5.38 -3.33 -23.84
N ILE A 287 4.40 -2.61 -23.32
CA ILE A 287 4.48 -1.88 -22.05
C ILE A 287 3.55 -2.56 -21.04
N LEU A 288 4.13 -3.02 -19.95
CA LEU A 288 3.43 -3.53 -18.77
C LEU A 288 3.47 -2.45 -17.70
N ASP A 289 2.36 -1.75 -17.52
CA ASP A 289 2.26 -0.57 -16.64
C ASP A 289 1.75 -0.95 -15.24
N ASP A 290 2.44 -0.45 -14.21
CA ASP A 290 2.20 -0.62 -12.76
C ASP A 290 2.23 -2.09 -12.30
N VAL A 291 3.30 -2.83 -12.61
CA VAL A 291 3.46 -4.25 -12.20
C VAL A 291 3.78 -4.36 -10.70
N TRP A 292 3.00 -5.17 -9.96
CA TRP A 292 3.05 -5.23 -8.49
C TRP A 292 3.83 -6.42 -7.90
N THR A 293 3.91 -7.56 -8.60
CA THR A 293 4.58 -8.74 -8.04
C THR A 293 5.50 -9.41 -9.07
N PRO A 294 6.60 -10.06 -8.63
CA PRO A 294 7.46 -10.84 -9.52
C PRO A 294 6.71 -11.95 -10.24
N GLU A 295 5.77 -12.60 -9.57
CA GLU A 295 4.98 -13.69 -10.14
C GLU A 295 4.14 -13.22 -11.34
N ALA A 296 3.52 -12.04 -11.23
CA ALA A 296 2.75 -11.44 -12.32
C ALA A 296 3.62 -11.16 -13.55
N PHE A 297 4.87 -10.76 -13.33
CA PHE A 297 5.82 -10.57 -14.41
C PHE A 297 6.27 -11.90 -14.99
N ASP A 298 6.65 -12.88 -14.17
CA ASP A 298 7.15 -14.18 -14.60
C ASP A 298 6.12 -14.96 -15.44
N ASP A 299 4.84 -14.89 -15.05
CA ASP A 299 3.72 -15.46 -15.78
C ASP A 299 3.65 -14.92 -17.22
N LEU A 300 3.77 -13.60 -17.38
CA LEU A 300 3.72 -12.94 -18.68
C LEU A 300 5.03 -13.11 -19.46
N TYR A 301 6.17 -13.04 -18.77
CA TYR A 301 7.50 -13.14 -19.36
C TYR A 301 7.64 -14.43 -20.17
N ARG A 302 7.17 -15.56 -19.62
CA ARG A 302 7.20 -16.87 -20.30
C ARG A 302 6.47 -16.89 -21.65
N VAL A 303 5.43 -16.08 -21.79
CA VAL A 303 4.63 -15.98 -23.03
C VAL A 303 5.26 -15.01 -24.00
N LEU A 304 5.83 -13.91 -23.49
CA LEU A 304 6.32 -12.80 -24.30
C LEU A 304 7.73 -13.07 -24.86
N THR A 305 8.65 -13.66 -24.09
CA THR A 305 10.07 -13.70 -24.48
C THR A 305 10.45 -14.92 -25.32
N HIS A 306 10.27 -14.83 -26.64
CA HIS A 306 10.77 -15.80 -27.62
C HIS A 306 11.10 -15.07 -28.93
N ASP A 307 12.22 -14.33 -29.01
CA ASP A 307 12.72 -13.88 -30.32
C ASP A 307 14.16 -13.33 -30.29
N ASP A 308 14.80 -13.43 -31.45
CA ASP A 308 16.09 -12.83 -31.83
C ASP A 308 15.88 -11.62 -32.78
N LYS A 309 14.72 -10.95 -32.74
CA LYS A 309 14.37 -9.80 -33.62
C LYS A 309 14.43 -8.42 -32.97
N GLY A 310 15.00 -8.33 -31.78
CA GLY A 310 15.19 -7.08 -31.06
C GLY A 310 13.89 -6.49 -30.51
N SER A 311 12.99 -7.35 -30.04
CA SER A 311 11.78 -6.95 -29.33
C SER A 311 12.11 -6.30 -27.97
N ARG A 312 11.22 -5.42 -27.49
CA ARG A 312 11.45 -4.62 -26.29
C ARG A 312 10.24 -4.71 -25.35
N LEU A 313 10.51 -4.96 -24.08
CA LEU A 313 9.52 -4.94 -23.01
C LEU A 313 9.85 -3.79 -22.05
N ILE A 314 8.89 -2.90 -21.81
CA ILE A 314 9.03 -1.86 -20.78
C ILE A 314 8.11 -2.22 -19.62
N ILE A 315 8.65 -2.22 -18.41
CA ILE A 315 7.88 -2.38 -17.17
C ILE A 315 7.95 -1.10 -16.34
N THR A 316 6.81 -0.64 -15.85
CA THR A 316 6.78 0.39 -14.79
C THR A 316 6.39 -0.28 -13.48
N THR A 317 7.13 0.00 -12.40
CA THR A 317 6.87 -0.64 -11.11
C THR A 317 7.31 0.25 -9.95
N ARG A 318 6.74 -0.03 -8.77
CA ARG A 318 7.13 0.56 -7.49
C ARG A 318 8.01 -0.39 -6.67
N GLU A 319 8.15 -1.63 -7.13
CA GLU A 319 8.71 -2.73 -6.37
C GLU A 319 10.11 -3.04 -6.91
N GLY A 320 11.13 -2.88 -6.06
CA GLY A 320 12.52 -3.15 -6.45
C GLY A 320 12.74 -4.60 -6.91
N THR A 321 11.99 -5.55 -6.34
CA THR A 321 12.04 -6.97 -6.72
C THR A 321 11.56 -7.22 -8.14
N VAL A 322 10.50 -6.53 -8.59
CA VAL A 322 10.00 -6.60 -9.97
C VAL A 322 11.00 -5.95 -10.93
N ALA A 323 11.56 -4.80 -10.56
CA ALA A 323 12.56 -4.11 -11.37
C ALA A 323 13.85 -4.93 -11.57
N ALA A 324 14.15 -5.89 -10.68
CA ALA A 324 15.31 -6.76 -10.79
C ALA A 324 15.24 -7.74 -11.97
N HIS A 325 14.06 -7.94 -12.58
CA HIS A 325 13.89 -8.73 -13.80
C HIS A 325 14.33 -7.98 -15.07
N ALA A 326 14.70 -6.70 -14.95
CA ALA A 326 15.25 -5.94 -16.07
C ALA A 326 16.57 -6.54 -16.59
N SER A 327 16.83 -6.35 -17.88
CA SER A 327 18.13 -6.62 -18.47
C SER A 327 19.22 -5.82 -17.75
N ARG A 328 20.44 -6.37 -17.67
CA ARG A 328 21.55 -5.72 -16.96
C ARG A 328 21.75 -4.28 -17.45
N GLY A 329 21.75 -3.32 -16.53
CA GLY A 329 21.92 -1.90 -16.82
C GLY A 329 20.69 -1.19 -17.42
N HIS A 330 19.57 -1.89 -17.61
CA HIS A 330 18.33 -1.35 -18.20
C HIS A 330 17.27 -1.00 -17.15
N THR A 331 17.71 -0.48 -16.01
CA THR A 331 16.82 0.01 -14.95
C THR A 331 16.99 1.51 -14.79
N ILE A 332 15.92 2.28 -14.98
CA ILE A 332 15.86 3.70 -14.66
C ILE A 332 15.21 3.83 -13.28
N LYS A 333 15.97 4.30 -12.30
CA LYS A 333 15.41 4.76 -11.04
C LYS A 333 14.91 6.19 -11.23
N MET A 334 13.61 6.37 -11.08
CA MET A 334 12.97 7.68 -11.12
C MET A 334 13.18 8.36 -9.77
N GLU A 335 13.63 9.60 -9.81
CA GLU A 335 13.84 10.44 -8.65
C GLU A 335 12.85 11.60 -8.64
N ALA A 336 12.73 12.28 -7.50
CA ALA A 336 11.96 13.51 -7.41
C ALA A 336 12.57 14.59 -8.33
N LEU A 337 11.72 15.49 -8.84
CA LEU A 337 12.17 16.58 -9.67
C LEU A 337 13.09 17.52 -8.87
N PRO A 338 14.19 18.00 -9.48
CA PRO A 338 14.97 19.11 -8.96
C PRO A 338 14.09 20.35 -8.70
N GLU A 339 14.54 21.25 -7.82
CA GLU A 339 13.76 22.43 -7.44
C GLU A 339 13.41 23.33 -8.64
N ASP A 340 14.34 23.52 -9.58
CA ASP A 340 14.10 24.31 -10.80
C ASP A 340 13.00 23.68 -11.67
N LYS A 341 13.07 22.36 -11.88
CA LYS A 341 12.07 21.61 -12.67
C LYS A 341 10.72 21.52 -11.95
N SER A 342 10.74 21.47 -10.63
CA SER A 342 9.54 21.49 -9.81
C SER A 342 8.83 22.83 -9.91
N TRP A 343 9.58 23.91 -9.87
CA TRP A 343 9.08 25.28 -10.05
C TRP A 343 8.48 25.49 -11.44
N ASP A 344 9.18 25.06 -12.49
CA ASP A 344 8.70 25.14 -13.87
C ASP A 344 7.37 24.40 -14.04
N LEU A 345 7.28 23.17 -13.51
CA LEU A 345 6.06 22.36 -13.57
C LEU A 345 4.91 22.98 -12.76
N PHE A 346 5.19 23.53 -11.58
CA PHE A 346 4.21 24.23 -10.77
C PHE A 346 3.62 25.42 -11.52
N CYS A 347 4.48 26.27 -12.07
CA CYS A 347 4.09 27.48 -12.79
C CYS A 347 3.18 27.14 -13.98
N LYS A 348 3.55 26.14 -14.80
CA LYS A 348 2.73 25.65 -15.91
C LYS A 348 1.32 25.24 -15.49
N LYS A 349 1.15 24.64 -14.31
CA LYS A 349 -0.15 24.14 -13.84
C LYS A 349 -0.95 25.16 -13.04
N ALA A 350 -0.30 26.03 -12.26
CA ALA A 350 -0.96 27.05 -11.45
C ALA A 350 -1.35 28.29 -12.27
N PHE A 351 -0.57 28.63 -13.31
CA PHE A 351 -0.71 29.85 -14.10
C PHE A 351 -0.87 29.57 -15.61
N PRO A 352 -1.79 28.68 -16.05
CA PRO A 352 -1.89 28.30 -17.46
C PRO A 352 -2.34 29.44 -18.39
N LYS A 353 -3.01 30.47 -17.84
CA LYS A 353 -3.57 31.61 -18.60
C LYS A 353 -2.68 32.85 -18.57
N ASP A 354 -1.63 32.84 -17.77
CA ASP A 354 -0.71 33.96 -17.62
C ASP A 354 0.40 33.87 -18.69
N THR A 355 0.94 35.01 -19.10
CA THR A 355 1.98 35.07 -20.14
C THR A 355 3.18 34.23 -19.72
N ASN A 356 3.61 33.29 -20.55
CA ASN A 356 4.70 32.32 -20.27
C ASN A 356 4.53 31.49 -19.00
N HIS A 357 3.30 31.36 -18.48
CA HIS A 357 3.03 30.73 -17.18
C HIS A 357 3.74 31.40 -16.00
N GLU A 358 4.08 32.69 -16.11
CA GLU A 358 4.81 33.40 -15.07
C GLU A 358 3.96 33.59 -13.81
N CYS A 359 4.59 33.29 -12.66
CA CYS A 359 3.99 33.55 -11.36
C CYS A 359 3.99 35.07 -11.07
N PRO A 360 2.85 35.66 -10.68
CA PRO A 360 2.81 37.04 -10.23
C PRO A 360 3.80 37.31 -9.09
N THR A 361 4.48 38.46 -9.12
CA THR A 361 5.54 38.82 -8.17
C THR A 361 5.08 38.72 -6.71
N ASP A 362 3.84 39.11 -6.44
CA ASP A 362 3.28 39.15 -5.09
C ASP A 362 2.99 37.75 -4.54
N LEU A 363 2.77 36.77 -5.43
CA LEU A 363 2.50 35.37 -5.07
C LEU A 363 3.76 34.51 -5.06
N LYS A 364 4.84 34.96 -5.70
CA LYS A 364 6.07 34.18 -5.85
C LYS A 364 6.60 33.56 -4.54
N PRO A 365 6.70 34.30 -3.41
CA PRO A 365 7.17 33.71 -2.15
C PRO A 365 6.28 32.57 -1.64
N LEU A 366 4.95 32.72 -1.75
CA LEU A 366 3.99 31.68 -1.34
C LEU A 366 4.02 30.49 -2.30
N SER A 367 4.13 30.75 -3.60
CA SER A 367 4.28 29.72 -4.62
C SER A 367 5.52 28.86 -4.38
N GLU A 368 6.66 29.48 -4.06
CA GLU A 368 7.92 28.79 -3.78
C GLU A 368 7.79 27.92 -2.53
N GLU A 369 7.17 28.45 -1.46
CA GLU A 369 6.90 27.69 -0.23
C GLU A 369 6.00 26.47 -0.49
N ILE A 370 4.90 26.66 -1.24
CA ILE A 370 3.95 25.59 -1.58
C ILE A 370 4.64 24.52 -2.46
N THR A 371 5.44 24.95 -3.42
CA THR A 371 6.18 24.05 -4.32
C THR A 371 7.21 23.24 -3.55
N SER A 372 7.92 23.88 -2.61
CA SER A 372 8.89 23.22 -1.72
C SER A 372 8.23 22.13 -0.87
N LYS A 373 7.01 22.36 -0.36
CA LYS A 373 6.22 21.35 0.38
C LYS A 373 5.88 20.11 -0.45
N CYS A 374 5.89 20.20 -1.77
CA CYS A 374 5.66 19.05 -2.66
C CYS A 374 6.92 18.17 -2.83
N LYS A 375 8.10 18.61 -2.34
CA LYS A 375 9.37 17.85 -2.32
C LYS A 375 9.71 17.20 -3.67
N GLY A 376 9.42 17.89 -4.77
CA GLY A 376 9.71 17.44 -6.13
C GLY A 376 8.83 16.31 -6.69
N LEU A 377 7.76 15.89 -5.99
CA LEU A 377 6.85 14.85 -6.50
C LEU A 377 5.93 15.42 -7.59
N PRO A 378 6.05 15.00 -8.87
CA PRO A 378 5.27 15.57 -9.98
C PRO A 378 3.76 15.51 -9.74
N LEU A 379 3.24 14.39 -9.22
CA LEU A 379 1.81 14.25 -8.93
C LEU A 379 1.34 15.28 -7.90
N ALA A 380 2.11 15.52 -6.83
CA ALA A 380 1.76 16.52 -5.83
C ALA A 380 1.75 17.93 -6.45
N ILE A 381 2.81 18.27 -7.18
CA ILE A 381 2.97 19.58 -7.83
C ILE A 381 1.81 19.87 -8.80
N VAL A 382 1.49 18.93 -9.70
CA VAL A 382 0.41 19.10 -10.67
C VAL A 382 -0.94 19.28 -9.98
N SER A 383 -1.19 18.54 -8.90
CA SER A 383 -2.48 18.57 -8.21
C SER A 383 -2.67 19.85 -7.42
N VAL A 384 -1.63 20.29 -6.69
CA VAL A 384 -1.65 21.55 -5.93
C VAL A 384 -1.68 22.73 -6.88
N GLY A 385 -0.92 22.71 -7.97
CA GLY A 385 -0.99 23.72 -9.02
C GLY A 385 -2.39 23.79 -9.65
N SER A 386 -3.01 22.64 -9.96
CA SER A 386 -4.38 22.59 -10.48
C SER A 386 -5.43 23.09 -9.49
N LEU A 387 -5.23 22.83 -8.19
CA LEU A 387 -6.07 23.38 -7.12
C LEU A 387 -5.96 24.90 -7.10
N LEU A 388 -4.74 25.44 -7.13
CA LEU A 388 -4.50 26.89 -7.06
C LEU A 388 -4.93 27.62 -8.34
N CYS A 389 -4.86 26.96 -9.50
CA CYS A 389 -5.32 27.52 -10.78
C CYS A 389 -6.79 27.97 -10.74
N VAL A 390 -7.63 27.32 -9.93
CA VAL A 390 -9.05 27.68 -9.80
C VAL A 390 -9.35 28.62 -8.64
N ARG A 391 -8.37 28.94 -7.81
CA ARG A 391 -8.51 29.84 -6.66
C ARG A 391 -8.27 31.28 -7.09
N GLU A 392 -8.74 32.21 -6.27
CA GLU A 392 -8.41 33.62 -6.44
C GLU A 392 -6.91 33.83 -6.28
N LYS A 393 -6.30 34.59 -7.19
CA LYS A 393 -4.86 34.89 -7.22
C LYS A 393 -4.53 36.03 -6.24
N THR A 394 -4.98 35.90 -5.00
CA THR A 394 -4.73 36.86 -3.91
C THR A 394 -3.77 36.26 -2.90
N VAL A 395 -2.96 37.11 -2.25
CA VAL A 395 -1.98 36.69 -1.24
C VAL A 395 -2.69 36.03 -0.06
N GLU A 396 -3.87 36.53 0.31
CA GLU A 396 -4.67 36.03 1.42
C GLU A 396 -5.19 34.61 1.18
N GLU A 397 -5.77 34.34 0.01
CA GLU A 397 -6.29 33.00 -0.32
C GLU A 397 -5.15 31.99 -0.49
N TRP A 398 -4.04 32.38 -1.14
CA TRP A 398 -2.88 31.49 -1.28
C TRP A 398 -2.24 31.16 0.07
N ARG A 399 -2.14 32.14 0.97
CA ARG A 399 -1.67 31.92 2.35
C ARG A 399 -2.61 30.99 3.10
N ARG A 400 -3.93 31.15 2.94
CA ARG A 400 -4.93 30.27 3.55
C ARG A 400 -4.78 28.84 3.07
N VAL A 401 -4.68 28.62 1.75
CA VAL A 401 -4.49 27.29 1.16
C VAL A 401 -3.16 26.69 1.63
N ASN A 402 -2.08 27.46 1.64
CA ASN A 402 -0.77 27.00 2.11
C ASN A 402 -0.80 26.55 3.58
N ASN A 403 -1.48 27.30 4.45
CA ASN A 403 -1.64 26.95 5.86
C ASN A 403 -2.57 25.74 6.07
N GLN A 404 -3.50 25.50 5.14
CA GLN A 404 -4.49 24.42 5.20
C GLN A 404 -4.17 23.25 4.26
N LEU A 405 -2.96 23.21 3.69
CA LEU A 405 -2.62 22.30 2.60
C LEU A 405 -2.82 20.82 3.00
N GLY A 406 -2.42 20.46 4.22
CA GLY A 406 -2.65 19.11 4.75
C GLY A 406 -4.13 18.76 4.92
N TRP A 407 -4.99 19.74 5.27
CA TRP A 407 -6.43 19.52 5.34
C TRP A 407 -7.06 19.39 3.95
N GLU A 408 -6.64 20.22 2.99
CA GLU A 408 -7.08 20.16 1.59
C GLU A 408 -6.72 18.81 0.96
N ILE A 409 -5.51 18.29 1.16
CA ILE A 409 -5.10 16.97 0.64
C ILE A 409 -5.99 15.84 1.19
N ASN A 410 -6.44 15.95 2.43
CA ASN A 410 -7.22 14.90 3.08
C ASN A 410 -8.72 14.95 2.79
N ASN A 411 -9.27 16.14 2.53
CA ASN A 411 -10.72 16.38 2.47
C ASN A 411 -11.21 16.92 1.13
N ASN A 412 -10.33 17.34 0.22
CA ASN A 412 -10.72 17.85 -1.09
C ASN A 412 -10.77 16.71 -2.12
N SER A 413 -11.97 16.45 -2.65
CA SER A 413 -12.19 15.40 -3.66
C SER A 413 -11.35 15.58 -4.93
N ARG A 414 -10.89 16.80 -5.23
CA ARG A 414 -9.98 17.08 -6.35
C ARG A 414 -8.56 16.56 -6.13
N LEU A 415 -8.17 16.25 -4.89
CA LEU A 415 -6.86 15.72 -4.53
C LEU A 415 -6.90 14.23 -4.14
N ASP A 416 -8.08 13.60 -4.25
CA ASP A 416 -8.29 12.18 -3.91
C ASP A 416 -7.30 11.26 -4.62
N HIS A 417 -6.87 11.59 -5.84
CA HIS A 417 -5.91 10.76 -6.58
C HIS A 417 -4.53 10.73 -5.93
N ILE A 418 -4.04 11.80 -5.29
CA ILE A 418 -2.79 11.75 -4.52
C ILE A 418 -2.94 10.76 -3.37
N ARG A 419 -4.02 10.92 -2.59
CA ARG A 419 -4.32 10.05 -1.45
C ARG A 419 -4.44 8.60 -1.89
N ASN A 420 -5.18 8.35 -2.97
CA ASN A 420 -5.39 7.01 -3.50
C ASN A 420 -4.10 6.35 -3.98
N VAL A 421 -3.22 7.08 -4.69
CA VAL A 421 -1.94 6.53 -5.17
C VAL A 421 -1.04 6.07 -4.01
N LEU A 422 -0.95 6.88 -2.95
CA LEU A 422 -0.18 6.53 -1.73
C LEU A 422 -0.89 5.44 -0.91
N HIS A 423 -2.21 5.50 -0.82
CA HIS A 423 -3.02 4.56 -0.06
C HIS A 423 -2.97 3.15 -0.64
N LEU A 424 -2.94 3.02 -1.97
CA LEU A 424 -2.74 1.73 -2.64
C LEU A 424 -1.44 1.09 -2.16
N SER A 425 -0.32 1.82 -2.21
CA SER A 425 0.98 1.33 -1.72
C SER A 425 0.93 0.91 -0.25
N PHE A 426 0.16 1.59 0.60
CA PHE A 426 -0.02 1.21 2.00
C PHE A 426 -0.87 -0.06 2.20
N ILE A 427 -1.97 -0.22 1.45
CA ILE A 427 -2.90 -1.35 1.66
C ILE A 427 -2.25 -2.70 1.35
N TYR A 428 -1.42 -2.75 0.32
CA TYR A 428 -0.74 -3.97 -0.10
C TYR A 428 0.50 -4.32 0.74
N LEU A 429 0.83 -3.51 1.75
CA LEU A 429 1.82 -3.90 2.74
C LEU A 429 1.27 -5.05 3.60
N PRO A 430 2.11 -6.05 3.92
CA PRO A 430 1.84 -6.97 5.02
C PRO A 430 1.47 -6.22 6.30
N THR A 431 0.52 -6.76 7.08
CA THR A 431 0.01 -6.10 8.30
C THR A 431 1.13 -5.65 9.26
N GLN A 432 2.20 -6.44 9.39
CA GLN A 432 3.33 -6.09 10.26
C GLN A 432 4.11 -4.87 9.75
N LEU A 433 4.29 -4.75 8.44
CA LEU A 433 4.92 -3.59 7.82
C LEU A 433 4.05 -2.35 7.92
N LYS A 434 2.73 -2.50 7.83
CA LYS A 434 1.79 -1.40 8.10
C LYS A 434 1.98 -0.85 9.52
N CYS A 435 2.12 -1.72 10.53
CA CYS A 435 2.40 -1.28 11.91
C CYS A 435 3.70 -0.48 11.99
N CYS A 436 4.77 -1.03 11.42
CA CYS A 436 6.10 -0.41 11.43
C CYS A 436 6.09 0.98 10.77
N LEU A 437 5.43 1.09 9.61
CA LEU A 437 5.30 2.34 8.88
C LEU A 437 4.41 3.37 9.60
N LEU A 438 3.28 2.94 10.17
CA LEU A 438 2.42 3.86 10.94
C LEU A 438 3.14 4.39 12.18
N TYR A 439 4.01 3.59 12.80
CA TYR A 439 4.80 4.06 13.94
C TYR A 439 5.68 5.27 13.59
N CYS A 440 6.17 5.36 12.36
CA CYS A 440 6.94 6.51 11.90
C CYS A 440 6.12 7.81 11.91
N SER A 441 4.79 7.74 11.83
CA SER A 441 3.92 8.93 11.86
C SER A 441 3.85 9.62 13.24
N LEU A 442 4.40 9.00 14.29
CA LEU A 442 4.51 9.60 15.62
C LEU A 442 5.63 10.64 15.70
N PHE A 443 6.53 10.67 14.72
CA PHE A 443 7.67 11.57 14.68
C PHE A 443 7.34 12.84 13.90
N SER A 444 8.12 13.90 14.13
CA SER A 444 7.95 15.16 13.41
C SER A 444 8.19 14.98 11.90
N GLU A 445 7.64 15.91 11.12
CA GLU A 445 7.94 16.01 9.69
C GLU A 445 9.46 16.09 9.46
N ASP A 446 9.93 15.43 8.39
CA ASP A 446 11.34 15.32 7.99
C ASP A 446 12.29 14.70 9.05
N TYR A 447 11.77 13.95 10.04
CA TYR A 447 12.60 13.28 11.04
C TYR A 447 13.52 12.21 10.43
N VAL A 448 14.83 12.33 10.69
CA VAL A 448 15.83 11.36 10.22
C VAL A 448 16.00 10.23 11.24
N PHE A 449 15.57 9.03 10.84
CA PHE A 449 15.69 7.84 11.67
C PHE A 449 17.07 7.21 11.60
N GLN A 450 17.69 6.97 12.76
CA GLN A 450 18.83 6.06 12.82
C GLN A 450 18.35 4.61 12.67
N ARG A 451 18.92 3.86 11.73
CA ARG A 451 18.57 2.44 11.46
C ARG A 451 18.46 1.59 12.73
N LYS A 452 19.47 1.64 13.61
CA LYS A 452 19.46 0.86 14.87
C LYS A 452 18.36 1.31 15.84
N GLN A 453 18.00 2.59 15.83
CA GLN A 453 16.97 3.14 16.72
C GLN A 453 15.59 2.65 16.30
N ILE A 454 15.25 2.79 15.02
CA ILE A 454 13.92 2.40 14.52
C ILE A 454 13.66 0.90 14.64
N VAL A 455 14.69 0.09 14.39
CA VAL A 455 14.66 -1.37 14.59
C VAL A 455 14.34 -1.71 16.05
N ARG A 456 15.01 -1.06 17.02
CA ARG A 456 14.75 -1.30 18.45
C ARG A 456 13.36 -0.85 18.88
N LEU A 457 12.88 0.27 18.34
CA LEU A 457 11.53 0.76 18.62
C LEU A 457 10.47 -0.23 18.14
N TRP A 458 10.55 -0.70 16.89
CA TRP A 458 9.61 -1.68 16.36
C TRP A 458 9.66 -3.03 17.11
N THR A 459 10.84 -3.46 17.54
CA THR A 459 11.00 -4.64 18.40
C THR A 459 10.35 -4.44 19.76
N ALA A 460 10.56 -3.28 20.41
CA ALA A 460 9.99 -2.97 21.72
C ALA A 460 8.46 -2.90 21.71
N GLU A 461 7.88 -2.33 20.65
CA GLU A 461 6.42 -2.28 20.43
C GLU A 461 5.82 -3.64 20.06
N GLY A 462 6.67 -4.67 19.86
CA GLY A 462 6.21 -6.02 19.55
C GLY A 462 5.62 -6.16 18.15
N PHE A 463 5.95 -5.29 17.21
CA PHE A 463 5.49 -5.40 15.81
C PHE A 463 6.14 -6.58 15.08
N ILE A 464 7.33 -6.98 15.54
CA ILE A 464 8.13 -8.01 14.93
C ILE A 464 7.65 -9.41 15.33
N LYS A 465 7.64 -10.34 14.37
CA LYS A 465 7.31 -11.75 14.59
C LYS A 465 8.60 -12.57 14.69
N GLU A 466 8.63 -13.51 15.63
CA GLU A 466 9.69 -14.52 15.67
C GLU A 466 9.66 -15.36 14.39
N ARG A 467 10.81 -15.55 13.77
CA ARG A 467 10.94 -16.29 12.50
C ARG A 467 12.11 -17.26 12.57
N GLY A 468 11.80 -18.52 12.82
CA GLY A 468 12.80 -19.58 12.88
C GLY A 468 13.83 -19.33 13.98
N ARG A 469 15.12 -19.27 13.61
CA ARG A 469 16.24 -19.05 14.55
C ARG A 469 16.76 -17.60 14.55
N ASN A 470 16.15 -16.72 13.76
CA ASN A 470 16.61 -15.33 13.66
C ASN A 470 16.23 -14.55 14.91
N THR A 471 17.08 -13.60 15.28
CA THR A 471 16.76 -12.61 16.31
C THR A 471 15.66 -11.67 15.85
N LEU A 472 14.95 -11.04 16.79
CA LEU A 472 13.90 -10.07 16.44
C LEU A 472 14.48 -8.88 15.68
N GLU A 473 15.68 -8.43 16.04
CA GLU A 473 16.40 -7.34 15.37
C GLU A 473 16.75 -7.68 13.91
N GLU A 474 17.17 -8.91 13.62
CA GLU A 474 17.43 -9.36 12.25
C GLU A 474 16.15 -9.38 11.41
N VAL A 475 15.03 -9.84 11.99
CA VAL A 475 13.73 -9.82 11.30
C VAL A 475 13.28 -8.38 11.05
N ALA A 476 13.47 -7.49 12.02
CA ALA A 476 13.15 -6.07 11.91
C ALA A 476 13.98 -5.33 10.86
N GLU A 477 15.27 -5.64 10.72
CA GLU A 477 16.10 -5.12 9.63
C GLU A 477 15.60 -5.60 8.27
N GLY A 478 15.12 -6.85 8.17
CA GLY A 478 14.44 -7.35 6.98
C GLY A 478 13.19 -6.53 6.64
N TYR A 479 12.38 -6.19 7.64
CA TYR A 479 11.20 -5.34 7.47
C TYR A 479 11.55 -3.91 7.03
N LEU A 480 12.60 -3.33 7.61
CA LEU A 480 13.11 -2.01 7.21
C LEU A 480 13.56 -2.02 5.74
N LYS A 481 14.31 -3.05 5.36
CA LYS A 481 14.75 -3.22 3.96
C LYS A 481 13.56 -3.35 3.01
N GLU A 482 12.55 -4.14 3.36
CA GLU A 482 11.36 -4.29 2.52
C GLU A 482 10.60 -2.97 2.36
N LEU A 483 10.45 -2.17 3.43
CA LEU A 483 9.85 -0.85 3.33
C LEU A 483 10.63 0.12 2.42
N ILE A 484 11.96 0.01 2.41
CA ILE A 484 12.82 0.77 1.48
C ILE A 484 12.66 0.28 0.05
N ASP A 485 12.69 -1.03 -0.18
CA ASP A 485 12.56 -1.65 -1.51
C ASP A 485 11.18 -1.37 -2.15
N ARG A 486 10.16 -1.14 -1.31
CA ARG A 486 8.81 -0.71 -1.68
C ARG A 486 8.64 0.81 -1.82
N ASN A 487 9.72 1.57 -1.68
CA ASN A 487 9.73 3.04 -1.72
C ASN A 487 8.80 3.71 -0.67
N MET A 488 8.62 3.09 0.50
CA MET A 488 7.85 3.65 1.63
C MET A 488 8.75 4.41 2.61
N LEU A 489 10.04 4.12 2.63
CA LEU A 489 11.07 4.83 3.40
C LEU A 489 12.26 5.15 2.48
N GLN A 490 12.85 6.32 2.66
CA GLN A 490 14.01 6.77 1.90
C GLN A 490 15.28 6.67 2.74
N LEU A 491 16.36 6.19 2.12
CA LEU A 491 17.71 6.28 2.69
C LEU A 491 18.25 7.69 2.50
N VAL A 492 18.69 8.29 3.59
CA VAL A 492 19.39 9.59 3.61
C VAL A 492 20.83 9.32 4.06
N GLU A 493 21.80 9.94 3.39
CA GLU A 493 23.24 9.79 3.66
C GLU A 493 23.68 10.45 4.97
#